data_AF-A0A2V8BND4-F1
#
_entry.id   AF-A0A2V8BND4-F1
#
_cell.length_a   1.000
_cell.length_b   1.000
_cell.length_c   1.000
_cell.angle_alpha   90.00
_cell.angle_beta   90.00
_cell.angle_gamma   90.00
#
_symmetry.space_group_name_H-M   'P 1'
#
loop_
_entity.id
_entity.type
_entity.pdbx_description
1 polymer ?
#
loop_
_entity_poly.entity_id
_entity_poly.type
_entity_poly.pdbx_seq_one_letter_code
_entity_poly.pdbx_strand_id
1 'polypeptide(L)'
;MALVMVLAMFFFGLGPAFLPQPVHAQTAPIGNGFVLDAGDLRFIFQQIVVGQGNAAGVPLSQLVGTQNVPFNPQLPMGLRTVDGSNNNLVPLPDQHLFGAADVLFPRLTPATFRAADAGTTYQQTSGDVIDSQPRIITNLIVDQSANNPAAVAAATNPCGSGGFVC
;
A
#
# COMPACT_ATOMS: atom_id res chain seq x y z
N MET A 1 65.61 7.84 -42.91
CA MET A 1 65.41 9.26 -42.55
C MET A 1 63.98 9.48 -42.03
N ALA A 2 63.37 8.67 -41.17
CA ALA A 2 63.73 8.25 -39.81
C ALA A 2 64.05 9.39 -38.81
N LEU A 3 64.19 10.65 -39.24
CA LEU A 3 64.55 11.78 -38.37
C LEU A 3 63.58 12.98 -38.45
N VAL A 4 62.44 12.83 -39.14
CA VAL A 4 61.35 13.83 -39.14
C VAL A 4 60.13 13.33 -38.34
N MET A 5 60.20 12.09 -37.84
CA MET A 5 59.16 11.38 -37.08
C MET A 5 59.36 11.44 -35.55
N VAL A 6 60.06 12.45 -35.00
CA VAL A 6 60.27 12.58 -33.54
C VAL A 6 59.89 13.97 -32.99
N LEU A 7 59.72 14.99 -33.85
CA LEU A 7 59.38 16.35 -33.37
C LEU A 7 57.89 16.72 -33.47
N ALA A 8 57.05 15.86 -34.07
CA ALA A 8 55.61 16.11 -34.20
C ALA A 8 54.75 15.31 -33.20
N MET A 9 55.36 14.63 -32.22
CA MET A 9 54.68 13.78 -31.23
C MET A 9 54.80 14.32 -29.80
N PHE A 10 54.95 15.64 -29.60
CA PHE A 10 55.03 16.23 -28.26
C PHE A 10 53.92 17.22 -27.87
N PHE A 11 52.87 17.39 -28.69
CA PHE A 11 51.84 18.41 -28.39
C PHE A 11 50.37 17.97 -28.57
N PHE A 12 50.06 16.68 -28.50
CA PHE A 12 48.65 16.21 -28.47
C PHE A 12 48.39 15.22 -27.33
N GLY A 13 48.80 15.62 -26.12
CA GLY A 13 48.53 14.89 -24.88
C GLY A 13 47.58 15.63 -23.96
N LEU A 14 46.52 16.25 -24.47
CA LEU A 14 45.45 16.84 -23.65
C LEU A 14 44.11 16.68 -24.40
N GLY A 15 43.54 15.47 -24.36
CA GLY A 15 42.09 15.36 -24.52
C GLY A 15 41.41 16.14 -23.38
N PRO A 16 40.22 16.73 -23.59
CA PRO A 16 39.55 17.47 -22.53
C PRO A 16 39.37 16.53 -21.34
N ALA A 17 39.96 16.91 -20.20
CA ALA A 17 39.70 16.24 -18.95
C ALA A 17 38.20 16.34 -18.67
N PHE A 18 37.49 15.20 -18.75
CA PHE A 18 36.14 15.08 -18.20
C PHE A 18 36.25 15.18 -16.67
N LEU A 19 36.34 16.41 -16.17
CA LEU A 19 36.08 16.69 -14.78
C LEU A 19 34.57 16.52 -14.58
N PRO A 20 34.09 15.59 -13.73
CA PRO A 20 32.68 15.56 -13.38
C PRO A 20 32.36 16.90 -12.73
N GLN A 21 31.65 17.75 -13.46
CA GLN A 21 31.08 18.96 -12.89
C GLN A 21 30.09 18.48 -11.83
N PRO A 22 30.19 18.93 -10.56
CA PRO A 22 29.13 18.68 -9.61
C PRO A 22 27.87 19.35 -10.17
N VAL A 23 26.88 18.53 -10.56
CA VAL A 23 25.56 19.04 -10.90
C VAL A 23 24.96 19.53 -9.59
N HIS A 24 25.02 20.84 -9.37
CA HIS A 24 24.25 21.44 -8.29
C HIS A 24 22.77 21.18 -8.60
N ALA A 25 22.06 20.51 -7.69
CA ALA A 25 20.62 20.44 -7.75
C ALA A 25 20.08 21.87 -7.87
N GLN A 26 19.50 22.20 -9.02
CA GLN A 26 18.97 23.53 -9.25
C GLN A 26 17.80 23.69 -8.29
N THR A 27 17.97 24.53 -7.26
CA THR A 27 16.90 24.93 -6.37
C THR A 27 15.88 25.67 -7.23
N ALA A 28 14.86 24.93 -7.65
CA ALA A 28 13.77 25.50 -8.40
C ALA A 28 13.09 26.57 -7.51
N PRO A 29 12.73 27.74 -8.07
CA PRO A 29 11.93 28.73 -7.34
C PRO A 29 10.73 28.04 -6.69
N ILE A 30 10.36 28.44 -5.48
CA ILE A 30 9.18 27.90 -4.78
C ILE A 30 7.98 28.05 -5.73
N GLY A 31 7.36 26.93 -6.12
CA GLY A 31 6.23 26.91 -7.07
C GLY A 31 6.59 26.57 -8.53
N ASN A 32 7.86 26.35 -8.87
CA ASN A 32 8.21 25.88 -10.21
C ASN A 32 7.67 24.45 -10.44
N GLY A 33 6.72 24.29 -11.35
CA GLY A 33 5.98 23.05 -11.58
C GLY A 33 4.61 22.97 -10.86
N PHE A 34 4.23 23.98 -10.09
CA PHE A 34 2.91 24.12 -9.46
C PHE A 34 2.29 25.45 -9.86
N VAL A 35 1.84 25.53 -11.12
CA VAL A 35 1.12 26.68 -11.65
C VAL A 35 -0.36 26.47 -11.33
N LEU A 36 -0.91 27.34 -10.48
CA LEU A 36 -2.32 27.34 -10.13
C LEU A 36 -3.08 28.28 -11.05
N ASP A 37 -4.14 27.78 -11.69
CA ASP A 37 -5.10 28.62 -12.39
C ASP A 37 -6.32 28.95 -11.51
N ALA A 38 -7.24 29.75 -12.05
CA ALA A 38 -8.45 30.13 -11.33
C ALA A 38 -9.36 28.92 -11.02
N GLY A 39 -9.34 27.87 -11.84
CA GLY A 39 -10.07 26.63 -11.62
C GLY A 39 -9.50 25.83 -10.45
N ASP A 40 -8.18 25.69 -10.38
CA ASP A 40 -7.49 25.02 -9.27
C ASP A 40 -7.79 25.68 -7.94
N LEU A 41 -7.72 27.02 -7.89
CA LEU A 41 -8.03 27.79 -6.69
C LEU A 41 -9.49 27.61 -6.25
N ARG A 42 -10.43 27.58 -7.21
CA ARG A 42 -11.84 27.31 -6.90
C ARG A 42 -12.06 25.91 -6.38
N PHE A 43 -11.40 24.91 -6.97
CA PHE A 43 -11.47 23.53 -6.51
C PHE A 43 -10.92 23.40 -5.09
N ILE A 44 -9.70 23.89 -4.83
CA ILE A 44 -9.07 23.85 -3.50
C ILE A 44 -9.95 24.56 -2.47
N PHE A 45 -10.49 25.73 -2.81
CA PHE A 45 -11.41 26.45 -1.92
C PHE A 45 -12.67 25.63 -1.58
N GLN A 46 -13.27 24.96 -2.56
CA GLN A 46 -14.41 24.07 -2.32
C GLN A 46 -14.04 22.91 -1.38
N GLN A 47 -12.86 22.29 -1.56
CA GLN A 47 -12.38 21.22 -0.67
C GLN A 47 -12.22 21.72 0.77
N ILE A 48 -11.68 22.94 0.95
CA ILE A 48 -11.50 23.56 2.26
C ILE A 48 -12.86 23.82 2.92
N VAL A 49 -13.83 24.40 2.20
CA VAL A 49 -15.16 24.71 2.74
C VAL A 49 -15.89 23.42 3.18
N VAL A 50 -15.84 22.36 2.36
CA VAL A 50 -16.43 21.06 2.73
C VAL A 50 -15.72 20.45 3.92
N GLY A 51 -14.38 20.46 3.93
CA GLY A 51 -13.59 19.94 5.06
C GLY A 51 -13.88 20.66 6.37
N GLN A 52 -14.00 21.99 6.34
CA GLN A 52 -14.38 22.81 7.51
C GLN A 52 -15.79 22.51 7.99
N GLY A 53 -16.77 22.42 7.07
CA GLY A 53 -18.14 22.06 7.42
C GLY A 53 -18.22 20.69 8.09
N ASN A 54 -17.47 19.70 7.59
CA ASN A 54 -17.45 18.38 8.20
C ASN A 54 -16.76 18.38 9.56
N ALA A 55 -15.63 19.07 9.70
CA ALA A 55 -14.95 19.21 10.98
C ALA A 55 -15.83 19.92 12.03
N ALA A 56 -16.75 20.78 11.60
CA ALA A 56 -17.76 21.42 12.45
C ALA A 56 -18.97 20.51 12.78
N GLY A 57 -18.99 19.27 12.31
CA GLY A 57 -20.03 18.27 12.60
C GLY A 57 -21.17 18.20 11.60
N VAL A 58 -21.11 18.95 10.49
CA VAL A 58 -22.13 18.83 9.44
C VAL A 58 -21.90 17.53 8.64
N PRO A 59 -22.94 16.69 8.42
CA PRO A 59 -22.80 15.48 7.62
C PRO A 59 -22.32 15.79 6.20
N LEU A 60 -21.36 15.01 5.66
CA LEU A 60 -20.86 15.21 4.28
C LEU A 60 -21.98 15.18 3.23
N SER A 61 -23.00 14.37 3.45
CA SER A 61 -24.17 14.27 2.58
C SER A 61 -24.98 15.57 2.46
N GLN A 62 -24.84 16.50 3.41
CA GLN A 62 -25.47 17.83 3.38
C GLN A 62 -24.54 18.91 2.81
N LEU A 63 -23.22 18.68 2.82
CA LEU A 63 -22.21 19.59 2.30
C LEU A 63 -21.98 19.39 0.79
N VAL A 64 -22.10 18.14 0.34
CA VAL A 64 -21.98 17.72 -1.05
C VAL A 64 -23.37 17.76 -1.70
N GLY A 65 -23.51 18.39 -2.87
CA GLY A 65 -24.81 18.65 -3.52
C GLY A 65 -25.39 20.04 -3.28
N THR A 66 -24.64 20.93 -2.66
CA THR A 66 -24.98 22.36 -2.54
C THR A 66 -24.74 23.09 -3.87
N GLN A 67 -25.29 24.31 -4.04
CA GLN A 67 -25.13 25.13 -5.26
C GLN A 67 -23.66 25.31 -5.70
N ASN A 68 -22.72 25.19 -4.77
CA ASN A 68 -21.29 25.36 -5.01
C ASN A 68 -20.47 24.06 -5.02
N VAL A 69 -21.09 22.91 -4.73
CA VAL A 69 -20.44 21.60 -4.66
C VAL A 69 -21.32 20.57 -5.36
N PRO A 70 -21.01 20.18 -6.61
CA PRO A 70 -21.76 19.15 -7.32
C PRO A 70 -21.81 17.85 -6.51
N PHE A 71 -23.01 17.24 -6.41
CA PHE A 71 -23.11 15.89 -5.85
C PHE A 71 -22.59 14.88 -6.87
N ASN A 72 -21.39 14.35 -6.62
CA ASN A 72 -20.89 13.20 -7.35
C ASN A 72 -20.27 12.22 -6.36
N PRO A 73 -20.91 11.06 -6.09
CA PRO A 73 -20.40 10.08 -5.14
C PRO A 73 -19.10 9.40 -5.62
N GLN A 74 -18.70 9.60 -6.88
CA GLN A 74 -17.43 9.12 -7.43
C GLN A 74 -16.28 10.12 -7.26
N LEU A 75 -16.58 11.38 -6.91
CA LEU A 75 -15.56 12.42 -6.75
C LEU A 75 -15.26 12.65 -5.27
N PRO A 76 -13.97 12.72 -4.88
CA PRO A 76 -13.59 13.08 -3.53
C PRO A 76 -13.89 14.55 -3.27
N MET A 77 -14.73 14.82 -2.26
CA MET A 77 -15.07 16.15 -1.79
C MET A 77 -14.74 16.29 -0.30
N GLY A 78 -14.07 17.36 0.07
CA GLY A 78 -13.56 17.61 1.41
C GLY A 78 -12.21 16.94 1.68
N LEU A 79 -11.88 16.84 2.97
CA LEU A 79 -10.72 16.12 3.46
C LEU A 79 -11.14 14.75 3.98
N ARG A 80 -10.27 13.75 3.84
CA ARG A 80 -10.50 12.42 4.43
C ARG A 80 -10.53 12.54 5.95
N THR A 81 -11.47 11.87 6.59
CA THR A 81 -11.49 11.74 8.04
C THR A 81 -10.37 10.79 8.49
N VAL A 82 -9.92 10.96 9.73
CA VAL A 82 -8.84 10.13 10.30
C VAL A 82 -9.31 8.71 10.58
N ASP A 83 -10.57 8.55 10.96
CA ASP A 83 -11.20 7.24 11.22
C ASP A 83 -11.59 6.50 9.93
N GLY A 84 -11.48 7.13 8.75
CA GLY A 84 -11.88 6.54 7.46
C GLY A 84 -13.39 6.56 7.18
N SER A 85 -14.21 7.12 8.07
CA SER A 85 -15.65 7.31 7.83
C SER A 85 -15.92 8.23 6.63
N ASN A 86 -17.08 8.06 6.02
CA ASN A 86 -17.56 8.85 4.88
C ASN A 86 -16.68 8.80 3.62
N ASN A 87 -15.82 7.78 3.45
CA ASN A 87 -15.20 7.49 2.16
C ASN A 87 -16.24 7.04 1.09
N ASN A 88 -17.35 6.46 1.54
CA ASN A 88 -18.56 6.24 0.76
C ASN A 88 -19.67 7.14 1.36
N LEU A 89 -20.46 7.81 0.53
CA LEU A 89 -21.50 8.74 0.99
C LEU A 89 -22.88 8.07 1.12
N VAL A 90 -23.01 6.78 0.80
CA VAL A 90 -24.28 6.05 0.91
C VAL A 90 -24.53 5.69 2.39
N PRO A 91 -25.58 6.23 3.03
CA PRO A 91 -25.79 6.00 4.46
C PRO A 91 -26.35 4.61 4.77
N LEU A 92 -27.11 3.98 3.85
CA LEU A 92 -27.91 2.78 4.14
C LEU A 92 -27.29 1.49 3.56
N PRO A 93 -27.23 0.38 4.34
CA PRO A 93 -27.53 0.29 5.77
C PRO A 93 -26.49 1.02 6.63
N ASP A 94 -25.20 0.92 6.31
CA ASP A 94 -24.08 1.61 7.00
C ASP A 94 -22.86 1.79 6.06
N GLN A 95 -23.08 1.99 4.75
CA GLN A 95 -21.95 1.98 3.80
C GLN A 95 -21.00 3.16 3.99
N HIS A 96 -21.46 4.23 4.64
CA HIS A 96 -20.65 5.35 5.07
C HIS A 96 -19.55 4.97 6.07
N LEU A 97 -19.62 3.78 6.67
CA LEU A 97 -18.59 3.20 7.54
C LEU A 97 -17.65 2.23 6.80
N PHE A 98 -17.79 2.06 5.48
CA PHE A 98 -16.92 1.15 4.73
C PHE A 98 -15.47 1.62 4.74
N GLY A 99 -14.60 0.79 5.31
CA GLY A 99 -13.18 1.10 5.49
C GLY A 99 -12.90 2.01 6.68
N ALA A 100 -13.91 2.36 7.47
CA ALA A 100 -13.71 3.04 8.73
C ALA A 100 -13.05 2.11 9.76
N ALA A 101 -12.24 2.69 10.65
CA ALA A 101 -11.62 2.00 11.77
C ALA A 101 -12.68 1.52 12.77
N ASP A 102 -12.33 0.52 13.57
CA ASP A 102 -13.17 -0.05 14.63
C ASP A 102 -14.55 -0.59 14.19
N VAL A 103 -14.70 -0.89 12.90
CA VAL A 103 -15.88 -1.57 12.34
C VAL A 103 -15.61 -3.07 12.22
N LEU A 104 -16.61 -3.89 12.56
CA LEU A 104 -16.54 -5.34 12.37
C LEU A 104 -16.38 -5.68 10.87
N PHE A 105 -15.46 -6.60 10.58
CA PHE A 105 -15.31 -7.10 9.21
C PHE A 105 -16.59 -7.78 8.70
N PRO A 106 -17.01 -7.49 7.45
CA PRO A 106 -18.05 -8.27 6.78
C PRO A 106 -17.63 -9.74 6.66
N ARG A 107 -18.55 -10.65 7.02
CA ARG A 107 -18.31 -12.09 6.91
C ARG A 107 -18.95 -12.64 5.65
N LEU A 108 -18.16 -13.31 4.80
CA LEU A 108 -18.68 -14.06 3.66
C LEU A 108 -19.34 -15.39 4.08
N THR A 109 -18.94 -15.93 5.23
CA THR A 109 -19.46 -17.19 5.78
C THR A 109 -19.77 -17.05 7.28
N PRO A 110 -20.69 -17.84 7.83
CA PRO A 110 -20.92 -17.88 9.28
C PRO A 110 -19.63 -18.16 10.06
N ALA A 111 -19.49 -17.55 11.23
CA ALA A 111 -18.38 -17.82 12.14
C ALA A 111 -18.45 -19.28 12.62
N THR A 112 -17.32 -19.99 12.61
CA THR A 112 -17.20 -21.33 13.19
C THR A 112 -16.07 -21.34 14.20
N PHE A 113 -16.41 -21.60 15.45
CA PHE A 113 -15.45 -21.71 16.55
C PHE A 113 -15.31 -23.19 16.93
N ARG A 114 -14.09 -23.70 16.93
CA ARG A 114 -13.78 -25.11 17.22
C ARG A 114 -13.30 -25.28 18.65
N ALA A 115 -13.46 -26.50 19.17
CA ALA A 115 -12.75 -26.92 20.37
C ALA A 115 -11.24 -26.95 20.09
N ALA A 116 -10.46 -26.64 21.11
CA ALA A 116 -9.00 -26.68 21.10
C ALA A 116 -8.49 -27.74 22.11
N ASP A 117 -7.18 -27.80 22.31
CA ASP A 117 -6.56 -28.76 23.23
C ASP A 117 -6.84 -28.39 24.70
N ALA A 118 -6.57 -29.33 25.60
CA ALA A 118 -6.68 -29.16 27.06
C ALA A 118 -8.05 -28.65 27.55
N GLY A 119 -9.12 -28.94 26.81
CA GLY A 119 -10.49 -28.51 27.15
C GLY A 119 -10.79 -27.04 26.86
N THR A 120 -9.88 -26.33 26.20
CA THR A 120 -10.07 -24.92 25.79
C THR A 120 -10.87 -24.83 24.47
N THR A 121 -11.37 -23.63 24.12
CA THR A 121 -12.18 -23.44 22.90
C THR A 121 -11.96 -22.06 22.29
N TYR A 122 -12.02 -21.96 20.96
CA TYR A 122 -12.00 -20.67 20.25
C TYR A 122 -13.25 -19.81 20.47
N GLN A 123 -14.28 -20.34 21.13
CA GLN A 123 -15.47 -19.59 21.51
C GLN A 123 -15.28 -18.77 22.79
N GLN A 124 -14.24 -19.05 23.59
CA GLN A 124 -14.04 -18.38 24.88
C GLN A 124 -13.67 -16.90 24.68
N THR A 125 -14.21 -16.03 25.52
CA THR A 125 -13.95 -14.58 25.48
C THR A 125 -12.95 -14.12 26.54
N SER A 126 -12.45 -15.04 27.37
CA SER A 126 -11.45 -14.81 28.40
C SER A 126 -10.67 -16.09 28.66
N GLY A 127 -9.49 -15.97 29.27
CA GLY A 127 -8.57 -17.08 29.48
C GLY A 127 -7.73 -17.42 28.24
N ASP A 128 -6.87 -18.42 28.39
CA ASP A 128 -5.96 -18.85 27.32
C ASP A 128 -6.61 -19.91 26.42
N VAL A 129 -6.34 -19.83 25.12
CA VAL A 129 -6.63 -20.91 24.16
C VAL A 129 -5.36 -21.72 23.97
N ILE A 130 -5.41 -23.02 24.31
CA ILE A 130 -4.29 -23.94 24.16
C ILE A 130 -4.55 -24.77 22.90
N ASP A 131 -3.79 -24.54 21.84
CA ASP A 131 -3.87 -25.34 20.61
C ASP A 131 -2.47 -25.57 20.03
N SER A 132 -2.07 -26.83 19.96
CA SER A 132 -0.79 -27.25 19.38
C SER A 132 -0.84 -27.39 17.84
N GLN A 133 -2.02 -27.53 17.26
CA GLN A 133 -2.22 -27.84 15.85
C GLN A 133 -1.61 -26.78 14.90
N PRO A 134 -1.75 -25.45 15.15
CA PRO A 134 -1.13 -24.45 14.27
C PRO A 134 0.38 -24.63 14.13
N ARG A 135 1.07 -25.01 15.21
CA ARG A 135 2.51 -25.26 15.16
C ARG A 135 2.85 -26.57 14.47
N ILE A 136 2.09 -27.64 14.73
CA ILE A 136 2.25 -28.93 14.05
C ILE A 136 2.06 -28.76 12.54
N ILE A 137 1.01 -28.06 12.11
CA ILE A 137 0.74 -27.77 10.70
C ILE A 137 1.90 -27.01 10.07
N THR A 138 2.43 -25.99 10.74
CA THR A 138 3.59 -25.23 10.23
C THR A 138 4.81 -26.12 10.03
N ASN A 139 5.12 -26.98 11.00
CA ASN A 139 6.25 -27.91 10.91
C ASN A 139 6.07 -28.95 9.80
N LEU A 140 4.83 -29.34 9.48
CA LEU A 140 4.56 -30.35 8.44
C LEU A 140 4.46 -29.76 7.03
N ILE A 141 3.93 -28.54 6.90
CA ILE A 141 3.61 -27.93 5.60
C ILE A 141 4.61 -26.85 5.18
N VAL A 142 4.94 -25.93 6.09
CA VAL A 142 5.73 -24.72 5.76
C VAL A 142 7.23 -24.98 5.93
N ASP A 143 7.63 -25.88 6.83
CA ASP A 143 9.03 -26.26 6.98
C ASP A 143 9.53 -27.01 5.74
N GLN A 144 10.41 -26.36 4.96
CA GLN A 144 11.03 -26.92 3.77
C GLN A 144 12.48 -27.41 4.03
N SER A 145 12.86 -27.58 5.30
CA SER A 145 14.19 -28.09 5.66
C SER A 145 14.28 -29.61 5.47
N ALA A 146 15.52 -30.12 5.47
CA ALA A 146 15.79 -31.56 5.43
C ALA A 146 15.28 -32.33 6.66
N ASN A 147 14.91 -31.63 7.73
CA ASN A 147 14.35 -32.24 8.94
C ASN A 147 12.86 -32.54 8.81
N ASN A 148 12.18 -32.03 7.78
CA ASN A 148 10.80 -32.38 7.47
C ASN A 148 10.78 -33.50 6.41
N PRO A 149 10.38 -34.73 6.76
CA PRO A 149 10.31 -35.83 5.81
C PRO A 149 9.38 -35.56 4.62
N ALA A 150 8.31 -34.79 4.82
CA ALA A 150 7.40 -34.42 3.74
C ALA A 150 8.07 -33.48 2.72
N ALA A 151 8.87 -32.52 3.19
CA ALA A 151 9.64 -31.64 2.33
C ALA A 151 10.74 -32.40 1.56
N VAL A 152 11.45 -33.32 2.22
CA VAL A 152 12.44 -34.20 1.56
C VAL A 152 11.78 -35.10 0.52
N ALA A 153 10.62 -35.68 0.83
CA ALA A 153 9.88 -36.51 -0.11
C ALA A 153 9.43 -35.70 -1.34
N ALA A 154 8.93 -34.48 -1.17
CA ALA A 154 8.58 -33.59 -2.28
C ALA A 154 9.82 -33.21 -3.12
N ALA A 155 10.94 -32.88 -2.48
CA ALA A 155 12.18 -32.51 -3.17
C ALA A 155 12.81 -33.66 -3.98
N THR A 156 12.68 -34.90 -3.48
CA THR A 156 13.19 -36.11 -4.15
C THR A 156 12.26 -36.65 -5.24
N ASN A 157 11.01 -36.18 -5.29
CA ASN A 157 10.03 -36.55 -6.30
C ASN A 157 9.51 -35.31 -7.07
N PRO A 158 10.36 -34.61 -7.83
CA PRO A 158 9.93 -33.46 -8.62
C PRO A 158 8.90 -33.86 -9.68
N CYS A 159 8.03 -32.92 -10.09
CA CYS A 159 7.04 -33.17 -11.14
C CYS A 159 7.70 -33.80 -12.39
N GLY A 160 7.13 -34.91 -12.86
CA GLY A 160 7.65 -35.69 -13.99
C GLY A 160 8.60 -36.84 -13.62
N SER A 161 8.97 -37.00 -12.35
CA SER A 161 9.77 -38.15 -11.86
C SER A 161 8.96 -39.44 -11.64
N GLY A 162 7.63 -39.37 -11.76
CA GLY A 162 6.72 -40.52 -11.58
C GLY A 162 6.34 -40.86 -10.14
N GLY A 163 6.91 -40.18 -9.14
CA GLY A 163 6.63 -40.42 -7.71
C GLY A 163 5.49 -39.59 -7.10
N PHE A 164 5.13 -38.45 -7.71
CA PHE A 164 3.95 -37.65 -7.36
C PHE A 164 3.23 -37.22 -8.64
N VAL A 165 1.91 -37.40 -8.67
CA VAL A 165 1.06 -36.84 -9.73
C VAL A 165 0.87 -35.37 -9.41
N CYS A 166 1.48 -34.53 -10.23
CA CYS A 166 1.03 -33.17 -10.47
C CYS A 166 -0.18 -33.29 -11.43
#